data_AF-A0AAD6QER4-F1
#
_entry.id   AF-A0AAD6QER4-F1
#
_cell.length_a   1.000
_cell.length_b   1.000
_cell.length_c   1.000
_cell.angle_alpha   90.00
_cell.angle_beta   90.00
_cell.angle_gamma   90.00
#
_symmetry.space_group_name_H-M   'P 1'
#
loop_
_entity.id
_entity.type
_entity.pdbx_description
1 polymer ?
#
loop_
_entity_poly.entity_id
_entity_poly.type
_entity_poly.pdbx_seq_one_letter_code
_entity_poly.pdbx_strand_id
1 'polypeptide(L)'
;MADVKLHGFWASPFSYRVIWALKLKGVEFEYIEEDLANKSELLLKYNPVYKQIPVLVHGGKPIAESLVILEYIEETWPENPLLPTDPYERAMARFWIQYGVTKSAALVPLFGASGEELEKAVKEVVEALRVLEEQGLGDKKFFGGDSINLVDISYGLFAYWLAAIEDIVGVKVLEPSTLPRLHAWAQNFIEVPLIKENIPDNDKMLLYMKSVREKMMNKTAREGAAFGAFFRASGEELEKAVKEVAEVLRVLEEQGLGDKKFFGGDSINLVDISYGLFAYWFAAIEEAAGVKVLEPSTLPRLHAWAQNFIEVPLIKENIPDYDKMLLHMKSVREKMTN
;
A
#
# COMPACT_ATOMS: atom_id res chain seq x y z
N MET A 1 16.48 -19.36 -18.03
CA MET A 1 16.01 -18.27 -17.15
C MET A 1 15.86 -18.85 -15.76
N ALA A 2 16.06 -18.05 -14.70
CA ALA A 2 15.83 -18.55 -13.35
C ALA A 2 14.34 -18.85 -13.14
N ASP A 3 14.05 -19.80 -12.26
CA ASP A 3 12.68 -20.25 -11.95
C ASP A 3 11.86 -19.12 -11.31
N VAL A 4 10.62 -18.93 -11.77
CA VAL A 4 9.69 -17.87 -11.32
C VAL A 4 8.43 -18.54 -10.77
N LYS A 5 8.13 -18.30 -9.50
CA LYS A 5 6.91 -18.79 -8.83
C LYS A 5 6.12 -17.65 -8.23
N LEU A 6 4.80 -17.71 -8.33
CA LEU A 6 3.88 -16.75 -7.73
C LEU A 6 3.00 -17.47 -6.70
N HIS A 7 3.22 -17.20 -5.42
CA HIS A 7 2.29 -17.56 -4.36
C HIS A 7 1.15 -16.53 -4.36
N GLY A 8 -0.06 -16.97 -4.65
CA GLY A 8 -1.21 -16.10 -4.83
C GLY A 8 -2.49 -16.72 -4.30
N PHE A 9 -3.59 -15.99 -4.46
CA PHE A 9 -4.93 -16.48 -4.17
C PHE A 9 -5.88 -16.10 -5.29
N TRP A 10 -6.68 -17.07 -5.77
CA TRP A 10 -7.47 -16.95 -7.01
C TRP A 10 -8.48 -15.79 -7.04
N ALA A 11 -8.86 -15.26 -5.87
CA ALA A 11 -9.78 -14.13 -5.75
C ALA A 11 -9.11 -12.81 -5.33
N SER A 12 -7.78 -12.80 -5.15
CA SER A 12 -7.06 -11.63 -4.64
C SER A 12 -6.70 -10.64 -5.75
N PRO A 13 -7.23 -9.39 -5.74
CA PRO A 13 -6.86 -8.38 -6.72
C PRO A 13 -5.36 -8.06 -6.71
N PHE A 14 -4.70 -8.21 -5.57
CA PHE A 14 -3.25 -8.00 -5.44
C PHE A 14 -2.45 -9.09 -6.15
N SER A 15 -2.95 -10.34 -6.17
CA SER A 15 -2.33 -11.41 -6.96
C SER A 15 -2.48 -11.15 -8.46
N TYR A 16 -3.65 -10.66 -8.90
CA TYR A 16 -3.88 -10.36 -10.32
C TYR A 16 -3.03 -9.23 -10.86
N ARG A 17 -2.66 -8.23 -10.05
CA ARG A 17 -1.65 -7.24 -10.45
C ARG A 17 -0.38 -7.92 -10.98
N VAL A 18 0.12 -8.90 -10.24
CA VAL A 18 1.36 -9.62 -10.57
C VAL A 18 1.14 -10.57 -11.74
N ILE A 19 0.02 -11.30 -11.78
CA ILE A 19 -0.33 -12.19 -12.89
C ILE A 19 -0.37 -11.43 -14.21
N TRP A 20 -1.08 -10.29 -14.25
CA TRP A 20 -1.18 -9.49 -15.47
C TRP A 20 0.17 -8.91 -15.89
N ALA A 21 0.98 -8.41 -14.94
CA ALA A 21 2.30 -7.87 -15.26
C ALA A 21 3.23 -8.94 -15.82
N LEU A 22 3.32 -10.13 -15.21
CA LEU A 22 4.13 -11.24 -15.73
C LEU A 22 3.68 -11.64 -17.14
N LYS A 23 2.37 -11.76 -17.36
CA LYS A 23 1.82 -12.11 -18.68
C LYS A 23 2.07 -11.04 -19.74
N LEU A 24 1.90 -9.75 -19.41
CA LEU A 24 2.20 -8.64 -20.33
C LEU A 24 3.70 -8.58 -20.68
N LYS A 25 4.56 -8.98 -19.75
CA LYS A 25 6.00 -9.15 -19.96
C LYS A 25 6.39 -10.43 -20.71
N GLY A 26 5.44 -11.35 -20.94
CA GLY A 26 5.72 -12.65 -21.54
C GLY A 26 6.58 -13.57 -20.66
N VAL A 27 6.51 -13.40 -19.34
CA VAL A 27 7.27 -14.19 -18.37
C VAL A 27 6.44 -15.40 -17.95
N GLU A 28 6.96 -16.59 -18.22
CA GLU A 28 6.39 -17.85 -17.72
C GLU A 28 6.65 -17.99 -16.22
N PHE A 29 5.66 -18.49 -15.48
CA PHE A 29 5.74 -18.67 -14.03
C PHE A 29 4.89 -19.85 -13.54
N GLU A 30 5.32 -20.48 -12.46
CA GLU A 30 4.52 -21.45 -11.71
C GLU A 30 3.60 -20.70 -10.74
N TYR A 31 2.29 -20.91 -10.83
CA TYR A 31 1.34 -20.35 -9.88
C TYR A 31 1.05 -21.34 -8.74
N ILE A 32 1.25 -20.87 -7.50
CA ILE A 32 1.04 -21.65 -6.28
C ILE A 32 -0.15 -21.01 -5.53
N GLU A 33 -1.26 -21.74 -5.46
CA GLU A 33 -2.45 -21.30 -4.72
C GLU A 33 -2.22 -21.44 -3.22
N GLU A 34 -2.45 -20.36 -2.47
CA GLU A 34 -2.35 -20.32 -1.00
C GLU A 34 -3.73 -20.38 -0.33
N ASP A 35 -3.83 -21.14 0.77
CA ASP A 35 -4.98 -21.09 1.66
C ASP A 35 -4.82 -19.94 2.67
N LEU A 36 -5.70 -18.94 2.59
CA LEU A 36 -5.65 -17.77 3.47
C LEU A 36 -6.15 -18.04 4.90
N ALA A 37 -6.91 -19.11 5.11
CA ALA A 37 -7.34 -19.57 6.44
C ALA A 37 -6.25 -20.42 7.11
N ASN A 38 -5.54 -21.23 6.32
CA ASN A 38 -4.43 -22.08 6.77
C ASN A 38 -3.17 -21.84 5.93
N LYS A 39 -2.47 -20.74 6.22
CA LYS A 39 -1.30 -20.27 5.45
C LYS A 39 -0.17 -21.30 5.44
N SER A 40 0.42 -21.53 4.27
CA SER A 40 1.52 -22.49 4.13
C SER A 40 2.78 -22.06 4.91
N GLU A 41 3.60 -23.04 5.30
CA GLU A 41 4.91 -22.76 5.92
C GLU A 41 5.82 -21.95 4.99
N LEU A 42 5.72 -22.17 3.68
CA LEU A 42 6.47 -21.42 2.67
C LEU A 42 6.05 -19.95 2.64
N LEU A 43 4.74 -19.65 2.65
CA LEU A 43 4.26 -18.27 2.70
C LEU A 43 4.74 -17.55 3.97
N LEU A 44 4.63 -18.22 5.11
CA LEU A 44 5.09 -17.66 6.40
C LEU A 44 6.61 -17.44 6.43
N LYS A 45 7.37 -18.31 5.77
CA LYS A 45 8.83 -18.18 5.62
C LYS A 45 9.21 -17.08 4.64
N TYR A 46 8.51 -16.96 3.52
CA TYR A 46 8.83 -16.02 2.45
C TYR A 46 8.38 -14.58 2.75
N ASN A 47 7.27 -14.42 3.47
CA ASN A 47 6.79 -13.12 3.94
C ASN A 47 6.51 -13.18 5.45
N PRO A 48 7.56 -13.22 6.29
CA PRO A 48 7.41 -13.32 7.75
C PRO A 48 6.82 -12.05 8.37
N VAL A 49 7.01 -10.89 7.71
CA VAL A 49 6.53 -9.57 8.14
C VAL A 49 5.00 -9.51 8.08
N TYR A 50 4.44 -9.60 6.87
CA TYR A 50 3.00 -9.39 6.66
C TYR A 50 2.22 -10.71 6.61
N LYS A 51 2.89 -11.83 6.31
CA LYS A 51 2.27 -13.15 6.15
C LYS A 51 1.14 -13.11 5.12
N GLN A 52 1.33 -12.32 4.07
CA GLN A 52 0.33 -12.00 3.06
C GLN A 52 0.81 -12.38 1.66
N ILE A 53 -0.16 -12.62 0.78
CA ILE A 53 0.03 -12.77 -0.66
C ILE A 53 -0.19 -11.41 -1.37
N PRO A 54 0.30 -11.23 -2.61
CA PRO A 54 1.17 -12.15 -3.36
C PRO A 54 2.62 -12.16 -2.84
N VAL A 55 3.32 -13.27 -3.12
CA VAL A 55 4.78 -13.37 -3.00
C VAL A 55 5.34 -13.94 -4.30
N LEU A 56 6.23 -13.20 -4.96
CA LEU A 56 6.98 -13.67 -6.12
C LEU A 56 8.31 -14.28 -5.65
N VAL A 57 8.63 -15.49 -6.09
CA VAL A 57 9.90 -16.14 -5.82
C VAL A 57 10.66 -16.29 -7.14
N HIS A 58 11.74 -15.53 -7.31
CA HIS A 58 12.58 -15.58 -8.50
C HIS A 58 13.97 -16.11 -8.15
N GLY A 59 14.35 -17.27 -8.69
CA GLY A 59 15.62 -17.91 -8.38
C GLY A 59 15.81 -18.22 -6.88
N GLY A 60 14.72 -18.60 -6.20
CA GLY A 60 14.70 -18.90 -4.76
C GLY A 60 14.68 -17.67 -3.84
N LYS A 61 14.59 -16.45 -4.38
CA LYS A 61 14.55 -15.20 -3.61
C LYS A 61 13.10 -14.67 -3.56
N PRO A 62 12.46 -14.62 -2.37
CA PRO A 62 11.10 -14.12 -2.23
C PRO A 62 11.04 -12.59 -2.24
N ILE A 63 9.99 -12.05 -2.86
CA ILE A 63 9.66 -10.63 -2.94
C ILE A 63 8.18 -10.51 -2.59
N ALA A 64 7.87 -9.75 -1.56
CA ALA A 64 6.50 -9.49 -1.08
C ALA A 64 6.02 -8.09 -1.51
N GLU A 65 4.73 -7.82 -1.29
CA GLU A 65 4.02 -6.59 -1.68
C GLU A 65 3.80 -6.45 -3.19
N SER A 66 2.53 -6.50 -3.61
CA SER A 66 2.17 -6.50 -5.05
C SER A 66 2.82 -5.37 -5.85
N LEU A 67 2.89 -4.15 -5.32
CA LEU A 67 3.47 -3.00 -6.03
C LEU A 67 5.01 -3.04 -6.07
N VAL A 68 5.64 -3.58 -5.02
CA VAL A 68 7.11 -3.81 -5.03
C VAL A 68 7.45 -4.89 -6.04
N ILE A 69 6.64 -5.95 -6.12
CA ILE A 69 6.77 -7.00 -7.14
C ILE A 69 6.60 -6.42 -8.55
N LEU A 70 5.68 -5.48 -8.78
CA LEU A 70 5.53 -4.83 -10.09
C LEU A 70 6.78 -4.06 -10.51
N GLU A 71 7.39 -3.28 -9.62
CA GLU A 71 8.65 -2.57 -9.89
C GLU A 71 9.79 -3.57 -10.17
N TYR A 72 9.88 -4.65 -9.39
CA TYR A 72 10.86 -5.72 -9.63
C TYR A 72 10.70 -6.36 -11.01
N ILE A 73 9.45 -6.63 -11.43
CA ILE A 73 9.15 -7.17 -12.76
C ILE A 73 9.59 -6.19 -13.86
N GLU A 74 9.29 -4.90 -13.70
CA GLU A 74 9.67 -3.85 -14.66
C GLU A 74 11.20 -3.71 -14.80
N GLU A 75 11.93 -3.84 -13.70
CA GLU A 75 13.40 -3.74 -13.69
C GLU A 75 14.09 -5.02 -14.19
N THR A 76 13.48 -6.19 -13.98
CA THR A 76 14.09 -7.49 -14.30
C THR A 76 13.88 -7.89 -15.76
N TRP A 77 12.71 -7.58 -16.33
CA TRP A 77 12.34 -7.89 -17.72
C TRP A 77 12.04 -6.60 -18.48
N PRO A 78 13.05 -5.96 -19.09
CA PRO A 78 12.92 -4.64 -19.71
C PRO A 78 12.11 -4.65 -21.00
N GLU A 79 11.92 -5.82 -21.63
CA GLU A 79 11.04 -5.96 -22.79
C GLU A 79 9.59 -5.61 -22.43
N ASN A 80 8.85 -5.02 -23.37
CA ASN A 80 7.47 -4.54 -23.17
C ASN A 80 7.35 -3.65 -21.90
N PRO A 81 7.96 -2.45 -21.89
CA PRO A 81 7.97 -1.58 -20.71
C PRO A 81 6.55 -1.22 -20.26
N LEU A 82 6.28 -1.41 -18.97
CA LEU A 82 5.00 -1.05 -18.34
C LEU A 82 5.11 0.27 -17.58
N LEU A 83 6.28 0.91 -17.55
CA LEU A 83 6.46 2.30 -17.17
C LEU A 83 7.01 3.13 -18.34
N PRO A 84 6.72 4.44 -18.39
CA PRO A 84 7.38 5.34 -19.32
C PRO A 84 8.90 5.28 -19.19
N THR A 85 9.62 5.51 -20.29
CA THR A 85 11.09 5.61 -20.29
C THR A 85 11.58 6.97 -19.82
N ASP A 86 10.79 8.02 -20.03
CA ASP A 86 11.09 9.35 -19.53
C ASP A 86 11.02 9.38 -17.98
N PRO A 87 12.05 9.92 -17.28
CA PRO A 87 12.07 9.92 -15.82
C PRO A 87 10.92 10.70 -15.16
N TYR A 88 10.48 11.80 -15.76
CA TYR A 88 9.40 12.61 -15.21
C TYR A 88 8.06 11.87 -15.36
N GLU A 89 7.77 11.35 -16.55
CA GLU A 89 6.55 10.56 -16.78
C GLU A 89 6.51 9.28 -15.92
N ARG A 90 7.68 8.65 -15.70
CA ARG A 90 7.81 7.53 -14.77
C ARG A 90 7.52 7.92 -13.32
N ALA A 91 7.99 9.09 -12.88
CA ALA A 91 7.66 9.62 -11.56
C ALA A 91 6.17 9.94 -11.43
N MET A 92 5.54 10.48 -12.48
CA MET A 92 4.10 10.72 -12.51
C MET A 92 3.27 9.43 -12.46
N ALA A 93 3.71 8.37 -13.14
CA ALA A 93 3.08 7.06 -13.02
C ALA A 93 3.13 6.53 -11.57
N ARG A 94 4.30 6.62 -10.92
CA ARG A 94 4.47 6.23 -9.52
C ARG A 94 3.65 7.08 -8.56
N PHE A 95 3.53 8.38 -8.82
CA PHE A 95 2.66 9.28 -8.06
C PHE A 95 1.20 8.79 -8.08
N TRP A 96 0.67 8.45 -9.26
CA TRP A 96 -0.70 7.95 -9.36
C TRP A 96 -0.88 6.59 -8.68
N ILE A 97 0.07 5.67 -8.81
CA ILE A 97 0.06 4.41 -8.05
C ILE A 97 0.00 4.69 -6.54
N GLN A 98 0.84 5.59 -6.03
CA GLN A 98 0.89 5.97 -4.62
C GLN A 98 -0.39 6.69 -4.16
N TYR A 99 -1.02 7.49 -5.01
CA TYR A 99 -2.32 8.10 -4.74
C TYR A 99 -3.37 7.02 -4.43
N GLY A 100 -3.43 5.97 -5.27
CA GLY A 100 -4.34 4.84 -5.07
C GLY A 100 -4.11 4.10 -3.75
N VAL A 101 -2.84 3.86 -3.38
CA VAL A 101 -2.49 3.27 -2.07
C VAL A 101 -3.02 4.11 -0.92
N THR A 102 -2.77 5.42 -0.95
CA THR A 102 -3.19 6.36 0.09
C THR A 102 -4.71 6.40 0.25
N LYS A 103 -5.47 6.23 -0.84
CA LYS A 103 -6.95 6.27 -0.83
C LYS A 103 -7.62 4.91 -0.63
N SER A 104 -6.86 3.82 -0.62
CA SER A 104 -7.39 2.46 -0.55
C SER A 104 -8.10 2.12 0.77
N ALA A 105 -7.84 2.87 1.85
CA ALA A 105 -8.48 2.64 3.15
C ALA A 105 -10.01 2.72 3.10
N ALA A 106 -10.56 3.59 2.25
CA ALA A 106 -12.01 3.76 2.10
C ALA A 106 -12.71 2.55 1.43
N LEU A 107 -11.95 1.64 0.79
CA LEU A 107 -12.49 0.42 0.18
C LEU A 107 -12.94 -0.61 1.23
N VAL A 108 -12.33 -0.59 2.42
CA VAL A 108 -12.69 -1.51 3.51
C VAL A 108 -14.13 -1.25 4.00
N PRO A 109 -14.51 -0.03 4.43
CA PRO A 109 -15.89 0.25 4.81
C PRO A 109 -16.86 0.22 3.62
N LEU A 110 -16.41 0.53 2.39
CA LEU A 110 -17.26 0.36 1.19
C LEU A 110 -17.80 -1.08 1.08
N PHE A 111 -16.98 -2.08 1.40
CA PHE A 111 -17.38 -3.49 1.33
C PHE A 111 -17.87 -4.08 2.66
N GLY A 112 -17.43 -3.53 3.79
CA GLY A 112 -17.67 -4.10 5.13
C GLY A 112 -18.64 -3.34 6.02
N ALA A 113 -19.21 -2.22 5.56
CA ALA A 113 -20.11 -1.38 6.36
C ALA A 113 -21.54 -1.28 5.77
N SER A 114 -22.41 -0.63 6.54
CA SER A 114 -23.81 -0.33 6.17
C SER A 114 -24.25 1.01 6.76
N GLY A 115 -25.37 1.57 6.30
CA GLY A 115 -25.91 2.83 6.80
C GLY A 115 -24.98 4.02 6.53
N GLU A 116 -24.86 4.94 7.50
CA GLU A 116 -24.09 6.19 7.37
C GLU A 116 -22.59 5.95 7.07
N GLU A 117 -22.00 4.90 7.64
CA GLU A 117 -20.58 4.57 7.40
C GLU A 117 -20.35 4.16 5.93
N LEU A 118 -21.28 3.40 5.35
CA LEU A 118 -21.24 3.06 3.93
C LEU A 118 -21.43 4.31 3.05
N GLU A 119 -22.39 5.16 3.38
CA GLU A 119 -22.61 6.41 2.62
C GLU A 119 -21.37 7.31 2.62
N LYS A 120 -20.68 7.40 3.77
CA LYS A 120 -19.42 8.13 3.90
C LYS A 120 -18.33 7.48 3.05
N ALA A 121 -18.16 6.16 3.12
CA ALA A 121 -17.19 5.43 2.32
C ALA A 121 -17.41 5.60 0.81
N VAL A 122 -18.68 5.54 0.35
CA VAL A 122 -19.03 5.80 -1.05
C VAL A 122 -18.61 7.21 -1.47
N LYS A 123 -18.92 8.23 -0.67
CA LYS A 123 -18.52 9.63 -0.97
C LYS A 123 -17.00 9.78 -1.05
N GLU A 124 -16.26 9.22 -0.10
CA GLU A 124 -14.79 9.27 -0.08
C GLU A 124 -14.16 8.58 -1.30
N VAL A 125 -14.68 7.39 -1.67
CA VAL A 125 -14.19 6.67 -2.86
C VAL A 125 -14.52 7.44 -4.14
N VAL A 126 -15.75 7.96 -4.28
CA VAL A 126 -16.15 8.75 -5.47
C VAL A 126 -15.29 10.02 -5.59
N GLU A 127 -15.00 10.72 -4.50
CA GLU A 127 -14.13 11.90 -4.53
C GLU A 127 -12.70 11.54 -4.95
N ALA A 128 -12.16 10.43 -4.44
CA ALA A 128 -10.84 9.94 -4.84
C ALA A 128 -10.79 9.55 -6.32
N LEU A 129 -11.84 8.88 -6.81
CA LEU A 129 -11.96 8.52 -8.23
C LEU A 129 -12.15 9.74 -9.12
N ARG A 130 -12.85 10.79 -8.67
CA ARG A 130 -12.99 12.04 -9.44
C ARG A 130 -11.64 12.71 -9.68
N VAL A 131 -10.78 12.76 -8.66
CA VAL A 131 -9.40 13.27 -8.83
C VAL A 131 -8.63 12.43 -9.85
N LEU A 132 -8.76 11.10 -9.78
CA LEU A 132 -8.13 10.21 -10.76
C LEU A 132 -8.65 10.42 -12.17
N GLU A 133 -9.97 10.60 -12.35
CA GLU A 133 -10.58 10.86 -13.63
C GLU A 133 -10.12 12.18 -14.26
N GLU A 134 -10.06 13.24 -13.46
CA GLU A 134 -9.77 14.59 -13.94
C GLU A 134 -8.27 14.82 -14.14
N GLN A 135 -7.44 14.36 -13.21
CA GLN A 135 -6.02 14.70 -13.16
C GLN A 135 -5.10 13.53 -13.54
N GLY A 136 -5.53 12.29 -13.31
CA GLY A 136 -4.71 11.11 -13.59
C GLY A 136 -4.92 10.55 -15.00
N LEU A 137 -6.15 10.13 -15.27
CA LEU A 137 -6.55 9.58 -16.57
C LEU A 137 -6.69 10.70 -17.61
N GLY A 138 -7.37 11.81 -17.25
CA GLY A 138 -7.71 12.86 -18.21
C GLY A 138 -8.45 12.26 -19.41
N ASP A 139 -8.12 12.70 -20.63
CA ASP A 139 -8.76 12.23 -21.86
C ASP A 139 -8.13 10.95 -22.45
N LYS A 140 -7.20 10.30 -21.73
CA LYS A 140 -6.49 9.12 -22.23
C LYS A 140 -7.40 7.88 -22.17
N LYS A 141 -7.17 6.93 -23.09
CA LYS A 141 -7.85 5.63 -23.08
C LYS A 141 -7.41 4.76 -21.89
N PHE A 142 -6.11 4.76 -21.63
CA PHE A 142 -5.45 4.12 -20.50
C PHE A 142 -4.57 5.14 -19.79
N PHE A 143 -4.18 4.89 -18.54
CA PHE A 143 -3.18 5.74 -17.87
C PHE A 143 -1.85 5.73 -18.63
N GLY A 144 -1.52 4.62 -19.30
CA GLY A 144 -0.41 4.49 -20.25
C GLY A 144 -0.64 5.09 -21.64
N GLY A 145 -1.74 5.81 -21.89
CA GLY A 145 -2.08 6.36 -23.20
C GLY A 145 -2.87 5.35 -24.04
N ASP A 146 -2.23 4.80 -25.07
CA ASP A 146 -2.87 3.83 -26.00
C ASP A 146 -2.79 2.37 -25.53
N SER A 147 -1.92 2.09 -24.56
CA SER A 147 -1.69 0.76 -23.97
C SER A 147 -1.74 0.80 -22.43
N ILE A 148 -2.04 -0.34 -21.82
CA ILE A 148 -1.99 -0.53 -20.36
C ILE A 148 -0.55 -0.35 -19.84
N ASN A 149 -0.41 0.34 -18.72
CA ASN A 149 0.84 0.47 -17.96
C ASN A 149 0.67 -0.01 -16.50
N LEU A 150 1.69 0.17 -15.64
CA LEU A 150 1.60 -0.22 -14.23
C LEU A 150 0.52 0.54 -13.44
N VAL A 151 0.18 1.78 -13.82
CA VAL A 151 -0.91 2.54 -13.21
C VAL A 151 -2.23 1.84 -13.49
N ASP A 152 -2.52 1.51 -14.75
CA ASP A 152 -3.71 0.75 -15.16
C ASP A 152 -3.82 -0.57 -14.38
N ILE A 153 -2.72 -1.34 -14.31
CA ILE A 153 -2.66 -2.61 -13.55
C ILE A 153 -2.96 -2.38 -12.07
N SER A 154 -2.40 -1.32 -11.46
CA SER A 154 -2.62 -1.01 -10.04
C SER A 154 -4.09 -0.71 -9.72
N TYR A 155 -4.82 -0.12 -10.67
CA TYR A 155 -6.23 0.22 -10.55
C TYR A 155 -7.19 -0.86 -11.04
N GLY A 156 -6.71 -1.99 -11.60
CA GLY A 156 -7.58 -3.04 -12.16
C GLY A 156 -8.61 -3.63 -11.18
N LEU A 157 -8.43 -3.46 -9.86
CA LEU A 157 -9.48 -3.69 -8.85
C LEU A 157 -10.80 -2.97 -9.23
N PHE A 158 -10.70 -1.68 -9.59
CA PHE A 158 -11.85 -0.84 -9.91
C PHE A 158 -12.51 -1.22 -11.22
N ALA A 159 -11.78 -1.88 -12.13
CA ALA A 159 -12.34 -2.35 -13.40
C ALA A 159 -13.17 -3.63 -13.27
N TYR A 160 -12.82 -4.53 -12.34
CA TYR A 160 -13.46 -5.85 -12.21
C TYR A 160 -14.12 -6.08 -10.84
N TRP A 161 -13.36 -6.00 -9.73
CA TRP A 161 -13.88 -6.32 -8.40
C TRP A 161 -14.89 -5.30 -7.90
N LEU A 162 -14.76 -4.02 -8.28
CA LEU A 162 -15.70 -2.99 -7.84
C LEU A 162 -17.14 -3.30 -8.30
N ALA A 163 -17.34 -3.82 -9.51
CA ALA A 163 -18.66 -4.20 -9.99
C ALA A 163 -19.31 -5.25 -9.07
N ALA A 164 -18.53 -6.26 -8.66
CA ALA A 164 -18.98 -7.26 -7.69
C ALA A 164 -19.30 -6.66 -6.31
N ILE A 165 -18.51 -5.68 -5.85
CA ILE A 165 -18.79 -4.92 -4.62
C ILE A 165 -20.12 -4.18 -4.77
N GLU A 166 -20.29 -3.38 -5.82
CA GLU A 166 -21.51 -2.62 -6.09
C GLU A 166 -22.76 -3.50 -6.09
N ASP A 167 -22.71 -4.66 -6.75
CA ASP A 167 -23.84 -5.60 -6.82
C ASP A 167 -24.18 -6.24 -5.47
N ILE A 168 -23.16 -6.56 -4.66
CA ILE A 168 -23.35 -7.17 -3.34
C ILE A 168 -23.86 -6.13 -2.33
N VAL A 169 -23.32 -4.92 -2.39
CA VAL A 169 -23.59 -3.84 -1.42
C VAL A 169 -24.86 -3.07 -1.79
N GLY A 170 -25.23 -3.04 -3.07
CA GLY A 170 -26.36 -2.27 -3.57
C GLY A 170 -26.07 -0.78 -3.74
N VAL A 171 -24.84 -0.43 -4.11
CA VAL A 171 -24.39 0.96 -4.35
C VAL A 171 -23.87 1.12 -5.77
N LYS A 172 -23.74 2.37 -6.22
CA LYS A 172 -23.09 2.71 -7.48
C LYS A 172 -22.01 3.76 -7.24
N VAL A 173 -20.79 3.44 -7.65
CA VAL A 173 -19.58 4.21 -7.47
C VAL A 173 -19.03 4.62 -8.83
N LEU A 174 -18.84 3.67 -9.75
CA LEU A 174 -18.26 3.92 -11.06
C LEU A 174 -19.36 4.06 -12.13
N GLU A 175 -20.08 5.18 -12.09
CA GLU A 175 -21.20 5.42 -13.03
C GLU A 175 -20.78 6.27 -14.24
N PRO A 176 -21.27 5.97 -15.46
CA PRO A 176 -21.01 6.80 -16.65
C PRO A 176 -21.46 8.26 -16.52
N SER A 177 -22.44 8.54 -15.67
CA SER A 177 -23.00 9.88 -15.45
C SER A 177 -22.11 10.77 -14.57
N THR A 178 -21.28 10.18 -13.72
CA THR A 178 -20.46 10.88 -12.73
C THR A 178 -18.96 10.73 -12.98
N LEU A 179 -18.55 9.57 -13.49
CA LEU A 179 -17.18 9.17 -13.79
C LEU A 179 -17.10 8.56 -15.21
N PRO A 180 -17.50 9.30 -16.27
CA PRO A 180 -17.58 8.77 -17.63
C PRO A 180 -16.27 8.18 -18.15
N ARG A 181 -15.14 8.83 -17.88
CA ARG A 181 -13.84 8.40 -18.44
C ARG A 181 -13.29 7.21 -17.69
N LEU A 182 -13.40 7.17 -16.36
CA LEU A 182 -13.01 5.98 -15.61
C LEU A 182 -13.95 4.80 -15.89
N HIS A 183 -15.24 5.04 -16.08
CA HIS A 183 -16.16 3.99 -16.52
C HIS A 183 -15.74 3.43 -17.89
N ALA A 184 -15.46 4.28 -18.88
CA ALA A 184 -14.98 3.84 -20.18
C ALA A 184 -13.62 3.12 -20.11
N TRP A 185 -12.71 3.61 -19.28
CA TRP A 185 -11.43 2.96 -18.98
C TRP A 185 -11.62 1.55 -18.43
N ALA A 186 -12.51 1.36 -17.45
CA ALA A 186 -12.79 0.06 -16.87
C ALA A 186 -13.28 -0.95 -17.93
N GLN A 187 -14.21 -0.53 -18.80
CA GLN A 187 -14.69 -1.36 -19.91
C GLN A 187 -13.56 -1.69 -20.90
N ASN A 188 -12.72 -0.71 -21.24
CA ASN A 188 -11.58 -0.92 -22.12
C ASN A 188 -10.54 -1.88 -21.51
N PHE A 189 -10.31 -1.78 -20.19
CA PHE A 189 -9.32 -2.58 -19.47
C PHE A 189 -9.70 -4.05 -19.46
N ILE A 190 -10.95 -4.38 -19.12
CA ILE A 190 -11.43 -5.78 -19.08
C ILE A 190 -11.53 -6.42 -20.46
N GLU A 191 -11.64 -5.62 -21.53
CA GLU A 191 -11.68 -6.09 -22.91
C GLU A 191 -10.30 -6.25 -23.55
N VAL A 192 -9.21 -5.84 -22.87
CA VAL A 192 -7.86 -6.17 -23.35
C VAL A 192 -7.72 -7.69 -23.37
N PRO A 193 -7.37 -8.34 -24.51
CA PRO A 193 -7.44 -9.81 -24.64
C PRO A 193 -6.73 -10.56 -23.52
N LEU A 194 -5.51 -10.14 -23.18
CA LEU A 194 -4.72 -10.75 -22.11
C LEU A 194 -5.37 -10.57 -20.73
N ILE A 195 -6.00 -9.43 -20.47
CA ILE A 195 -6.73 -9.21 -19.21
C ILE A 195 -7.98 -10.10 -19.19
N LYS A 196 -8.80 -10.05 -20.26
CA LYS A 196 -10.04 -10.82 -20.40
C LYS A 196 -9.86 -12.32 -20.23
N GLU A 197 -8.77 -12.87 -20.74
CA GLU A 197 -8.42 -14.30 -20.60
C GLU A 197 -7.88 -14.65 -19.21
N ASN A 198 -7.53 -13.66 -18.39
CA ASN A 198 -6.87 -13.82 -17.10
C ASN A 198 -7.56 -12.98 -16.01
N ILE A 199 -8.89 -12.92 -16.02
CA ILE A 199 -9.71 -12.47 -14.89
C ILE A 199 -10.39 -13.68 -14.22
N PRO A 200 -10.76 -13.57 -12.93
CA PRO A 200 -11.52 -14.62 -12.27
C PRO A 200 -12.88 -14.89 -12.93
N ASP A 201 -13.44 -16.06 -12.65
CA ASP A 201 -14.84 -16.36 -12.97
C ASP A 201 -15.79 -15.49 -12.12
N ASN A 202 -16.73 -14.80 -12.78
CA ASN A 202 -17.63 -13.83 -12.15
C ASN A 202 -18.55 -14.48 -11.10
N ASP A 203 -19.16 -15.62 -11.41
CA ASP A 203 -20.10 -16.27 -10.51
C ASP A 203 -19.40 -16.80 -9.27
N LYS A 204 -18.24 -17.43 -9.46
CA LYS A 204 -17.37 -17.88 -8.37
C LYS A 204 -16.91 -16.70 -7.50
N MET A 205 -16.52 -15.59 -8.12
CA MET A 205 -16.09 -14.38 -7.42
C MET A 205 -17.23 -13.79 -6.56
N LEU A 206 -18.42 -13.62 -7.14
CA LEU A 206 -19.59 -13.09 -6.44
C LEU A 206 -19.95 -13.95 -5.22
N LEU A 207 -19.96 -15.27 -5.38
CA LEU A 207 -20.23 -16.21 -4.27
C LEU A 207 -19.18 -16.08 -3.15
N TYR A 208 -17.89 -16.03 -3.52
CA TYR A 208 -16.81 -15.85 -2.56
C TYR A 208 -16.94 -14.51 -1.81
N MET A 209 -17.13 -13.41 -2.53
CA MET A 209 -17.24 -12.07 -1.94
C MET A 209 -18.47 -11.95 -1.03
N LYS A 210 -19.62 -12.54 -1.37
CA LYS A 210 -20.77 -12.58 -0.45
C LYS A 210 -20.41 -13.23 0.89
N SER A 211 -19.72 -14.38 0.87
CA SER A 211 -19.25 -15.04 2.09
C SER A 211 -18.24 -14.20 2.88
N VAL A 212 -17.35 -13.48 2.20
CA VAL A 212 -16.40 -12.57 2.87
C VAL A 212 -17.14 -11.41 3.53
N ARG A 213 -18.10 -10.77 2.84
CA ARG A 213 -18.89 -9.67 3.39
C ARG A 213 -19.66 -10.12 4.62
N GLU A 214 -20.34 -11.27 4.57
CA GLU A 214 -21.05 -11.83 5.75
C GLU A 214 -20.10 -11.97 6.97
N LYS A 215 -18.89 -12.49 6.76
CA LYS A 215 -17.89 -12.61 7.82
C LYS A 215 -17.38 -11.25 8.32
N MET A 216 -17.25 -10.26 7.44
CA MET A 216 -16.83 -8.90 7.80
C MET A 216 -17.90 -8.18 8.60
N MET A 217 -19.16 -8.24 8.15
CA MET A 217 -20.32 -7.64 8.85
C MET A 217 -20.51 -8.23 10.26
N ASN A 218 -20.09 -9.48 10.48
CA ASN A 218 -20.17 -10.16 11.78
C ASN A 218 -18.97 -9.89 12.72
N LYS A 219 -17.93 -9.18 12.25
CA LYS A 219 -16.77 -8.80 13.07
C LYS A 219 -16.87 -7.32 13.44
N THR A 220 -16.82 -7.02 14.74
CA THR A 220 -16.61 -5.64 15.22
C THR A 220 -15.33 -5.09 14.59
N ALA A 221 -15.45 -3.91 13.97
CA ALA A 221 -14.44 -3.28 13.14
C ALA A 221 -13.04 -3.25 13.80
N ARG A 222 -12.00 -3.60 13.04
CA ARG A 222 -10.60 -3.42 13.44
C ARG A 222 -10.11 -2.04 13.02
N GLU A 223 -9.44 -1.39 13.97
CA GLU A 223 -8.84 -0.06 13.87
C GLU A 223 -7.67 -0.01 12.87
N GLY A 224 -7.49 1.16 12.26
CA GLY A 224 -6.39 1.46 11.36
C GLY A 224 -5.84 2.88 11.56
N ALA A 225 -4.55 3.01 11.28
CA ALA A 225 -3.66 4.18 11.36
C ALA A 225 -3.08 4.56 12.73
N ALA A 226 -2.34 3.65 13.36
CA ALA A 226 -1.60 3.84 14.63
C ALA A 226 -0.71 5.10 14.68
N PHE A 227 -0.03 5.46 13.57
CA PHE A 227 0.93 6.58 13.57
C PHE A 227 0.28 7.97 13.69
N GLY A 228 -0.93 8.17 13.18
CA GLY A 228 -1.66 9.43 13.35
C GLY A 228 -2.52 9.47 14.61
N ALA A 229 -2.75 8.33 15.25
CA ALA A 229 -3.61 8.21 16.42
C ALA A 229 -2.94 8.77 17.67
N PHE A 230 -1.68 8.42 17.95
CA PHE A 230 -1.01 8.85 19.19
C PHE A 230 -0.77 10.37 19.26
N PHE A 231 -0.64 11.05 18.12
CA PHE A 231 -0.47 12.51 18.13
C PHE A 231 -1.76 13.25 18.51
N ARG A 232 -2.92 12.63 18.29
CA ARG A 232 -4.26 13.19 18.55
C ARG A 232 -4.93 12.63 19.82
N ALA A 233 -4.46 11.49 20.32
CA ALA A 233 -5.03 10.79 21.46
C ALA A 233 -4.55 11.34 22.81
N SER A 234 -5.33 11.09 23.85
CA SER A 234 -4.98 11.36 25.26
C SER A 234 -5.43 10.21 26.17
N GLY A 235 -4.88 10.11 27.37
CA GLY A 235 -5.26 9.07 28.34
C GLY A 235 -5.01 7.64 27.81
N GLU A 236 -5.97 6.74 28.03
CA GLU A 236 -5.85 5.32 27.65
C GLU A 236 -5.67 5.09 26.14
N GLU A 237 -6.28 5.94 25.30
CA GLU A 237 -6.13 5.86 23.84
C GLU A 237 -4.70 6.18 23.39
N LEU A 238 -4.04 7.11 24.08
CA LEU A 238 -2.64 7.45 23.82
C LEU A 238 -1.72 6.27 24.15
N GLU A 239 -1.93 5.62 25.30
CA GLU A 239 -1.15 4.45 25.70
C GLU A 239 -1.30 3.29 24.72
N LYS A 240 -2.51 3.06 24.22
CA LYS A 240 -2.79 2.05 23.20
C LYS A 240 -2.07 2.37 21.89
N ALA A 241 -2.21 3.60 21.39
CA ALA A 241 -1.57 4.01 20.15
C ALA A 241 -0.03 3.96 20.24
N VAL A 242 0.57 4.30 21.38
CA VAL A 242 2.01 4.16 21.63
C VAL A 242 2.46 2.71 21.52
N LYS A 243 1.71 1.76 22.13
CA LYS A 243 2.02 0.32 22.05
C LYS A 243 1.95 -0.19 20.61
N GLU A 244 0.94 0.21 19.86
CA GLU A 244 0.78 -0.18 18.45
C GLU A 244 1.94 0.34 17.59
N VAL A 245 2.31 1.61 17.75
CA VAL A 245 3.47 2.18 17.04
C VAL A 245 4.76 1.45 17.42
N ALA A 246 4.98 1.18 18.70
CA ALA A 246 6.17 0.45 19.18
C ALA A 246 6.26 -0.96 18.56
N GLU A 247 5.14 -1.66 18.39
CA GLU A 247 5.11 -2.97 17.73
C GLU A 247 5.52 -2.88 16.26
N VAL A 248 5.01 -1.89 15.53
CA VAL A 248 5.41 -1.66 14.12
C VAL A 248 6.90 -1.33 14.02
N LEU A 249 7.42 -0.46 14.90
CA LEU A 249 8.83 -0.11 14.93
C LEU A 249 9.72 -1.30 15.33
N ARG A 250 9.23 -2.22 16.17
CA ARG A 250 9.97 -3.44 16.52
C ARG A 250 10.14 -4.36 15.30
N VAL A 251 9.10 -4.51 14.48
CA VAL A 251 9.20 -5.26 13.22
C VAL A 251 10.23 -4.61 12.29
N LEU A 252 10.20 -3.28 12.17
CA LEU A 252 11.20 -2.53 11.39
C LEU A 252 12.62 -2.76 11.91
N GLU A 253 12.82 -2.73 13.23
CA GLU A 253 14.11 -2.96 13.86
C GLU A 253 14.61 -4.39 13.65
N GLU A 254 13.77 -5.41 13.88
CA GLU A 254 14.19 -6.81 13.84
C GLU A 254 14.33 -7.35 12.42
N GLN A 255 13.37 -7.02 11.54
CA GLN A 255 13.29 -7.61 10.20
C GLN A 255 13.81 -6.68 9.10
N GLY A 256 13.77 -5.36 9.30
CA GLY A 256 14.26 -4.37 8.34
C GLY A 256 15.73 -3.97 8.56
N LEU A 257 16.01 -3.42 9.75
CA LEU A 257 17.34 -2.94 10.13
C LEU A 257 18.27 -4.10 10.53
N GLY A 258 17.78 -5.03 11.34
CA GLY A 258 18.62 -6.08 11.92
C GLY A 258 19.80 -5.48 12.67
N ASP A 259 20.99 -6.06 12.52
CA ASP A 259 22.21 -5.59 13.19
C ASP A 259 23.01 -4.55 12.38
N LYS A 260 22.42 -3.99 11.32
CA LYS A 260 23.10 -3.01 10.46
C LYS A 260 23.14 -1.63 11.10
N LYS A 261 24.17 -0.84 10.79
CA LYS A 261 24.29 0.57 11.21
C LYS A 261 23.22 1.45 10.53
N PHE A 262 23.04 1.24 9.23
CA PHE A 262 22.04 1.85 8.37
C PHE A 262 21.23 0.75 7.67
N PHE A 263 20.04 1.04 7.16
CA PHE A 263 19.30 0.07 6.33
C PHE A 263 20.12 -0.35 5.11
N GLY A 264 20.96 0.55 4.58
CA GLY A 264 21.98 0.28 3.55
C GLY A 264 23.27 -0.40 4.02
N GLY A 265 23.36 -0.85 5.28
CA GLY A 265 24.57 -1.46 5.84
C GLY A 265 25.47 -0.40 6.47
N ASP A 266 26.62 -0.13 5.83
CA ASP A 266 27.61 0.85 6.31
C ASP A 266 27.35 2.28 5.80
N SER A 267 26.47 2.43 4.81
CA SER A 267 26.09 3.70 4.18
C SER A 267 24.58 3.90 4.14
N ILE A 268 24.14 5.16 4.10
CA ILE A 268 22.75 5.56 3.90
C ILE A 268 22.26 5.11 2.52
N ASN A 269 21.05 4.53 2.45
CA ASN A 269 20.34 4.26 1.20
C ASN A 269 18.94 4.92 1.18
N LEU A 270 18.11 4.59 0.18
CA LEU A 270 16.76 5.14 0.05
C LEU A 270 15.84 4.76 1.23
N VAL A 271 16.04 3.61 1.88
CA VAL A 271 15.25 3.23 3.05
C VAL A 271 15.60 4.13 4.23
N ASP A 272 16.90 4.36 4.47
CA ASP A 272 17.36 5.30 5.51
C ASP A 272 16.77 6.71 5.30
N ILE A 273 16.78 7.21 4.06
CA ILE A 273 16.21 8.53 3.73
C ILE A 273 14.68 8.52 3.94
N SER A 274 13.99 7.45 3.52
CA SER A 274 12.53 7.33 3.66
C SER A 274 12.09 7.31 5.12
N TYR A 275 12.88 6.68 6.00
CA TYR A 275 12.64 6.66 7.44
C TYR A 275 13.28 7.85 8.16
N GLY A 276 14.09 8.68 7.52
CA GLY A 276 14.82 9.80 8.14
C GLY A 276 13.93 10.77 8.93
N LEU A 277 12.64 10.85 8.56
CA LEU A 277 11.61 11.53 9.34
C LEU A 277 11.54 11.07 10.80
N PHE A 278 11.67 9.76 11.02
CA PHE A 278 11.67 9.13 12.34
C PHE A 278 12.91 9.45 13.17
N ALA A 279 14.04 9.72 12.52
CA ALA A 279 15.27 10.01 13.25
C ALA A 279 15.24 11.38 13.95
N TYR A 280 14.53 12.36 13.37
CA TYR A 280 14.55 13.75 13.85
C TYR A 280 13.19 14.33 14.21
N TRP A 281 12.21 14.30 13.29
CA TRP A 281 10.90 14.90 13.54
C TRP A 281 10.11 14.12 14.60
N PHE A 282 10.26 12.80 14.65
CA PHE A 282 9.55 11.97 15.62
C PHE A 282 9.92 12.29 17.06
N ALA A 283 11.17 12.68 17.35
CA ALA A 283 11.57 13.11 18.69
C ALA A 283 10.81 14.35 19.17
N ALA A 284 10.60 15.34 18.30
CA ALA A 284 9.77 16.51 18.64
C ALA A 284 8.29 16.16 18.77
N ILE A 285 7.79 15.19 17.99
CA ILE A 285 6.41 14.69 18.11
C ILE A 285 6.21 13.97 19.45
N GLU A 286 7.14 13.10 19.83
CA GLU A 286 7.16 12.41 21.14
C GLU A 286 7.16 13.41 22.30
N GLU A 287 8.04 14.40 22.24
CA GLU A 287 8.14 15.43 23.28
C GLU A 287 6.89 16.30 23.35
N ALA A 288 6.35 16.74 22.21
CA ALA A 288 5.08 17.46 22.16
C ALA A 288 3.92 16.61 22.71
N ALA A 289 3.99 15.28 22.52
CA ALA A 289 3.00 14.34 22.98
C ALA A 289 3.17 13.90 24.44
N GLY A 290 4.31 14.20 25.07
CA GLY A 290 4.64 13.72 26.41
C GLY A 290 4.83 12.20 26.49
N VAL A 291 5.21 11.57 25.37
CA VAL A 291 5.45 10.12 25.29
C VAL A 291 6.88 9.85 24.86
N LYS A 292 7.33 8.61 25.04
CA LYS A 292 8.56 8.15 24.41
C LYS A 292 8.39 6.72 23.90
N VAL A 293 8.65 6.54 22.62
CA VAL A 293 8.45 5.30 21.87
C VAL A 293 9.80 4.77 21.40
N LEU A 294 10.65 5.63 20.82
CA LEU A 294 11.99 5.27 20.32
C LEU A 294 13.06 5.35 21.42
N GLU A 295 12.93 4.48 22.42
CA GLU A 295 13.87 4.42 23.55
C GLU A 295 14.95 3.33 23.38
N PRO A 296 16.19 3.56 23.86
CA PRO A 296 17.24 2.53 23.82
C PRO A 296 16.87 1.22 24.54
N SER A 297 15.98 1.28 25.52
CA SER A 297 15.54 0.12 26.32
C SER A 297 14.60 -0.81 25.55
N THR A 298 13.86 -0.29 24.57
CA THR A 298 12.79 -1.02 23.84
C THR A 298 13.13 -1.24 22.37
N LEU A 299 13.81 -0.27 21.76
CA LEU A 299 14.19 -0.24 20.35
C LEU A 299 15.67 0.20 20.22
N PRO A 300 16.62 -0.56 20.79
CA PRO A 300 18.03 -0.16 20.89
C PRO A 300 18.68 0.12 19.53
N ARG A 301 18.40 -0.71 18.52
CA ARG A 301 19.08 -0.60 17.22
C ARG A 301 18.50 0.51 16.37
N LEU A 302 17.17 0.68 16.40
CA LEU A 302 16.50 1.77 15.70
C LEU A 302 16.80 3.11 16.38
N HIS A 303 16.92 3.14 17.71
CA HIS A 303 17.42 4.31 18.42
C HIS A 303 18.86 4.66 18.01
N ALA A 304 19.77 3.68 18.00
CA ALA A 304 21.14 3.89 17.57
C ALA A 304 21.23 4.34 16.10
N TRP A 305 20.41 3.75 15.23
CA TRP A 305 20.27 4.17 13.84
C TRP A 305 19.86 5.63 13.73
N ALA A 306 18.85 6.08 14.49
CA ALA A 306 18.39 7.46 14.48
C ALA A 306 19.51 8.42 14.89
N GLN A 307 20.25 8.11 15.96
CA GLN A 307 21.41 8.91 16.40
C GLN A 307 22.52 8.96 15.34
N ASN A 308 22.83 7.82 14.73
CA ASN A 308 23.82 7.76 13.65
C ASN A 308 23.39 8.56 12.42
N PHE A 309 22.10 8.53 12.09
CA PHE A 309 21.54 9.21 10.90
C PHE A 309 21.63 10.73 11.03
N ILE A 310 21.24 11.30 12.17
CA ILE A 310 21.27 12.76 12.39
C ILE A 310 22.70 13.32 12.53
N GLU A 311 23.68 12.47 12.87
CA GLU A 311 25.09 12.87 12.96
C GLU A 311 25.84 12.76 11.62
N VAL A 312 25.22 12.23 10.55
CA VAL A 312 25.82 12.28 9.22
C VAL A 312 25.94 13.76 8.80
N PRO A 313 27.14 14.26 8.43
CA PRO A 313 27.36 15.70 8.19
C PRO A 313 26.34 16.33 7.25
N LEU A 314 26.06 15.68 6.12
CA LEU A 314 25.09 16.16 5.15
C LEU A 314 23.66 16.22 5.72
N ILE A 315 23.26 15.26 6.56
CA ILE A 315 21.95 15.28 7.23
C ILE A 315 21.92 16.40 8.27
N LYS A 316 22.95 16.47 9.11
CA LYS A 316 23.10 17.47 10.18
C LYS A 316 23.04 18.91 9.66
N GLU A 317 23.60 19.16 8.48
CA GLU A 317 23.56 20.47 7.81
C GLU A 317 22.18 20.82 7.23
N ASN A 318 21.30 19.84 7.03
CA ASN A 318 20.01 20.00 6.35
C ASN A 318 18.78 19.71 7.25
N ILE A 319 18.97 19.33 8.51
CA ILE A 319 17.87 19.19 9.48
C ILE A 319 17.38 20.56 9.96
N PRO A 320 16.05 20.75 10.11
CA PRO A 320 15.50 22.02 10.57
C PRO A 320 15.84 22.26 12.04
N ASP A 321 15.84 23.51 12.49
CA ASP A 321 16.06 23.86 13.90
C ASP A 321 15.06 23.13 14.85
N TYR A 322 15.59 22.43 15.85
CA TYR A 322 14.80 21.56 16.72
C TYR A 322 13.76 22.34 17.53
N ASP A 323 14.16 23.49 18.09
CA ASP A 323 13.29 24.29 18.94
C ASP A 323 12.10 24.86 18.15
N LYS A 324 12.34 25.35 16.93
CA LYS A 324 11.27 25.77 16.02
C LYS A 324 10.34 24.62 15.66
N MET A 325 10.88 23.45 15.38
CA MET A 325 10.11 22.25 15.06
C MET A 325 9.24 21.80 16.23
N LEU A 326 9.80 21.75 17.44
CA LEU A 326 9.10 21.39 18.66
C LEU A 326 7.98 22.39 18.98
N LEU A 327 8.24 23.70 18.87
CA LEU A 327 7.22 24.74 19.03
C LEU A 327 6.08 24.56 18.02
N HIS A 328 6.42 24.27 16.76
CA HIS A 328 5.42 23.97 15.73
C HIS A 328 4.58 22.74 16.11
N MET A 329 5.21 21.63 16.50
CA MET A 329 4.49 20.41 16.88
C MET A 329 3.60 20.59 18.11
N LYS A 330 4.06 21.32 19.13
CA LYS A 330 3.22 21.69 20.29
C LYS A 330 1.99 22.50 19.87
N SER A 331 2.16 23.49 18.99
CA SER A 331 1.03 24.28 18.46
C SER A 331 0.06 23.44 17.61
N VAL A 332 0.56 22.52 16.78
CA VAL A 332 -0.30 21.62 16.00
C VAL A 332 -1.08 20.68 16.92
N ARG A 333 -0.44 20.10 17.94
CA ARG A 333 -1.11 19.21 18.91
C ARG A 333 -2.20 19.95 19.67
N GLU A 334 -1.91 21.15 20.18
CA GLU A 334 -2.89 21.99 20.88
C GLU A 334 -4.14 22.25 20.03
N LYS A 335 -3.98 22.52 18.73
CA LYS A 335 -5.10 22.69 17.79
C LYS A 335 -5.87 21.40 17.49
N MET A 336 -5.26 20.23 17.69
CA MET A 336 -5.88 18.93 17.44
C MET A 336 -6.58 18.35 18.68
N THR A 337 -6.18 18.78 19.88
CA THR A 337 -6.74 18.30 21.15
C THR A 337 -7.76 19.26 21.78
N ASN A 338 -7.92 20.47 21.23
CA ASN A 338 -8.93 21.47 21.61
C ASN A 338 -10.11 21.47 20.63
#